data_AF-A0A410V6R4-F1
#
_entry.id   AF-A0A410V6R4-F1
#
_cell.length_a   1.000
_cell.length_b   1.000
_cell.length_c   1.000
_cell.angle_alpha   90.00
_cell.angle_beta   90.00
_cell.angle_gamma   90.00
#
_symmetry.space_group_name_H-M   'P 1'
#
loop_
_entity.id
_entity.type
_entity.pdbx_description
1 polymer ?
#
loop_
_entity_poly.entity_id
_entity_poly.type
_entity_poly.pdbx_seq_one_letter_code
_entity_poly.pdbx_strand_id
1 'polypeptide(L)' 'MQSNWPLVRLWTAEDHERLKSMAEAGLRPDEIASKLKRSEKAVRARAWQHGIALRLIAPKSASRTRLPAKR' A
#
# COMPACT_ATOMS: atom_id res chain seq x y z
N MET A 1 -19.76 -19.55 6.68
CA MET A 1 -18.54 -18.75 6.97
C MET A 1 -17.60 -18.89 5.77
N GLN A 2 -17.56 -17.89 4.89
CA GLN A 2 -16.82 -17.99 3.63
C GLN A 2 -15.40 -17.47 3.80
N SER A 3 -14.51 -18.42 4.02
CA SER A 3 -13.05 -18.29 3.99
C SER A 3 -12.55 -18.12 2.55
N ASN A 4 -12.94 -17.02 1.88
CA ASN A 4 -12.43 -16.70 0.55
C ASN A 4 -11.09 -15.97 0.72
N TRP A 5 -9.98 -16.72 0.67
CA TRP A 5 -8.62 -16.16 0.63
C TRP A 5 -8.18 -15.98 -0.84
N PRO A 6 -8.44 -14.84 -1.50
CA PRO A 6 -7.76 -14.54 -2.75
C PRO A 6 -6.29 -14.23 -2.42
N LEU A 7 -5.44 -15.25 -2.58
CA LEU A 7 -3.98 -15.17 -2.41
C LEU A 7 -3.34 -14.06 -3.26
N VAL A 8 -4.04 -13.57 -4.29
CA VAL A 8 -3.61 -12.42 -5.10
C VAL A 8 -4.74 -11.41 -5.18
N ARG A 9 -4.73 -10.47 -4.24
CA ARG A 9 -5.64 -9.34 -4.26
C ARG A 9 -5.22 -8.45 -5.45
N LEU A 10 -5.91 -8.55 -6.59
CA LEU A 10 -5.58 -7.83 -7.82
C LEU A 10 -5.58 -6.30 -7.57
N TRP A 11 -4.76 -5.57 -8.31
CA TRP A 11 -4.85 -4.10 -8.36
C TRP A 11 -6.00 -3.75 -9.30
N THR A 12 -7.09 -3.23 -8.76
CA THR A 12 -8.16 -2.67 -9.59
C THR A 12 -7.75 -1.29 -10.11
N ALA A 13 -8.41 -0.84 -11.18
CA ALA A 13 -8.21 0.51 -11.69
C ALA A 13 -8.49 1.57 -10.62
N GLU A 14 -9.49 1.36 -9.76
CA GLU A 14 -9.80 2.25 -8.64
C GLU A 14 -8.68 2.32 -7.58
N ASP A 15 -8.08 1.17 -7.22
CA ASP A 15 -6.91 1.14 -6.32
C ASP A 15 -5.72 1.91 -6.95
N HIS A 16 -5.55 1.81 -8.28
CA HIS A 16 -4.50 2.51 -8.99
C HIS A 16 -4.71 4.02 -9.02
N GLU A 17 -5.93 4.48 -9.36
CA GLU A 17 -6.29 5.90 -9.33
C GLU A 17 -6.12 6.48 -7.92
N ARG A 18 -6.56 5.76 -6.88
CA ARG A 18 -6.34 6.17 -5.48
C ARG A 18 -4.87 6.28 -5.13
N LEU A 19 -4.04 5.32 -5.54
CA LEU A 19 -2.59 5.37 -5.32
C LEU A 19 -1.97 6.57 -6.04
N LYS A 20 -2.38 6.83 -7.29
CA LYS A 20 -1.91 7.97 -8.09
C LYS A 20 -2.29 9.29 -7.44
N SER A 21 -3.56 9.51 -7.11
CA SER A 21 -4.02 10.74 -6.43
C SER A 21 -3.30 10.96 -5.10
N MET A 22 -3.06 9.91 -4.33
CA MET A 22 -2.33 10.04 -3.07
C MET A 22 -0.84 10.34 -3.28
N ALA A 23 -0.21 9.75 -4.29
CA ALA A 23 1.18 10.06 -4.64
C ALA A 23 1.34 11.50 -5.15
N GLU A 24 0.43 11.98 -5.99
CA GLU A 24 0.35 13.38 -6.46
C GLU A 24 0.16 14.35 -5.30
N ALA A 25 -0.69 13.99 -4.34
CA ALA A 25 -0.85 14.72 -3.09
C ALA A 25 0.37 14.60 -2.14
N GLY A 26 1.44 13.91 -2.56
CA GLY A 26 2.68 13.78 -1.81
C GLY A 26 2.56 12.88 -0.58
N LEU A 27 1.51 12.05 -0.49
CA LEU A 27 1.35 11.09 0.60
C LEU A 27 2.40 10.00 0.53
N ARG A 28 2.65 9.42 1.69
CA ARG A 28 3.71 8.44 1.92
C ARG A 28 3.20 7.03 1.62
N PRO A 29 4.07 6.10 1.20
CA PRO A 29 3.68 4.73 0.95
C PRO A 29 3.02 4.03 2.15
N ASP A 30 3.41 4.37 3.39
CA ASP A 30 2.82 3.83 4.63
C ASP A 30 1.37 4.27 4.83
N GLU A 31 1.10 5.56 4.63
CA GLU A 31 -0.25 6.12 4.71
C GLU A 31 -1.14 5.57 3.60
N ILE A 32 -0.59 5.45 2.39
CA ILE A 32 -1.27 4.85 1.24
C ILE A 32 -1.56 3.38 1.52
N ALA A 33 -0.61 2.63 2.10
CA ALA A 33 -0.79 1.24 2.49
C ALA A 33 -1.88 1.08 3.54
N SER A 34 -1.90 1.94 4.56
CA SER A 34 -2.94 1.96 5.60
C SER A 34 -4.31 2.29 5.01
N LYS A 35 -4.41 3.29 4.13
CA LYS A 35 -5.67 3.69 3.46
C LYS A 35 -6.19 2.62 2.49
N LEU A 36 -5.31 1.99 1.72
CA LEU A 36 -5.66 0.90 0.80
C LEU A 36 -5.79 -0.46 1.52
N LYS A 37 -5.52 -0.52 2.83
CA LYS A 37 -5.40 -1.76 3.61
C LYS A 37 -4.51 -2.79 2.91
N ARG A 38 -3.38 -2.34 2.37
CA ARG A 38 -2.37 -3.15 1.64
C ARG A 38 -1.04 -3.09 2.36
N SER A 39 -0.11 -3.96 1.98
CA SER A 39 1.27 -3.88 2.46
C SER A 39 2.02 -2.75 1.77
N GLU A 40 2.86 -2.02 2.52
CA GLU A 40 3.78 -1.02 1.98
C GLU A 40 4.62 -1.55 0.82
N LYS A 41 5.07 -2.82 0.89
CA LYS A 41 5.83 -3.45 -0.19
C LYS A 41 5.02 -3.55 -1.49
N ALA A 42 3.73 -3.85 -1.39
CA ALA A 42 2.84 -3.92 -2.57
C ALA A 42 2.61 -2.53 -3.18
N VAL A 43 2.44 -1.50 -2.34
CA VAL A 43 2.32 -0.10 -2.78
C VAL A 43 3.59 0.38 -3.48
N ARG A 44 4.77 0.13 -2.89
CA ARG A 44 6.06 0.47 -3.49
C ARG A 44 6.31 -0.27 -4.80
N ALA A 45 6.05 -1.58 -4.85
CA ALA A 45 6.20 -2.37 -6.06
C ALA A 45 5.29 -1.85 -7.18
N ARG A 46 4.04 -1.50 -6.86
CA ARG A 46 3.11 -0.93 -7.84
C ARG A 46 3.52 0.45 -8.30
N ALA A 47 3.92 1.32 -7.38
CA ALA A 47 4.40 2.65 -7.73
C ALA A 47 5.64 2.60 -8.61
N TRP A 48 6.60 1.70 -8.30
CA TRP A 48 7.77 1.48 -9.14
C TRP A 48 7.42 0.95 -10.53
N GLN A 49 6.52 -0.02 -10.61
CA GLN A 49 6.04 -0.58 -11.89
C GLN A 49 5.37 0.47 -12.78
N HIS A 50 4.72 1.48 -12.20
CA HIS A 50 3.99 2.53 -12.91
C HIS A 50 4.72 3.89 -12.95
N GLY A 51 5.97 3.94 -12.49
CA GLY A 51 6.77 5.18 -12.49
C GLY A 51 6.23 6.29 -11.59
N ILE A 52 5.43 5.96 -10.58
CA ILE A 52 4.80 6.93 -9.70
C ILE A 52 5.82 7.40 -8.66
N ALA A 53 6.14 8.70 -8.68
CA ALA A 53 7.12 9.32 -7.80
C ALA A 53 6.58 9.43 -6.35
N LEU A 54 6.82 8.40 -5.53
CA LEU A 54 6.51 8.45 -4.11
C LEU A 54 7.59 9.25 -3.35
N ARG A 55 7.17 10.15 -2.46
CA ARG A 55 8.11 10.80 -1.52
C ARG A 55 8.57 9.78 -0.45
N LEU A 56 9.75 9.20 -0.69
CA LEU A 56 10.37 8.18 0.18
C LEU A 56 11.16 8.76 1.38
N ILE A 57 11.34 10.08 1.43
CA ILE A 57 12.40 10.74 2.23
C ILE A 57 12.03 11.13 3.66
N ALA A 58 10.77 11.00 4.08
CA ALA A 58 10.41 11.42 5.43
C ALA A 58 10.81 10.37 6.50
N PRO A 59 11.04 10.76 7.77
CA PRO A 59 11.40 9.83 8.85
C PRO A 59 10.25 8.87 9.15
N LYS A 60 10.60 7.61 9.45
CA LYS A 60 9.65 6.52 9.73
C LYS A 60 8.80 6.88 10.96
N SER A 61 7.55 7.28 10.75
CA SER A 61 6.59 7.38 11.86
C SER A 61 6.29 5.95 12.30
N ALA A 62 6.44 5.67 13.59
CA ALA A 62 6.36 4.33 14.14
C ALA A 62 4.90 3.83 14.21
N SER A 63 4.25 3.58 13.09
CA SER A 63 2.99 2.82 12.97
C SER A 63 3.30 1.32 13.11
N ARG A 64 3.69 0.93 14.32
CA ARG A 64 4.02 -0.44 14.70
C ARG A 64 2.75 -1.21 15.00
N THR A 65 2.11 -1.81 13.98
CA THR A 65 1.15 -2.91 14.24
C THR A 65 1.80 -4.23 13.86
N ARG A 66 2.35 -4.88 14.88
CA ARG A 66 2.71 -6.30 14.85
C ARG A 66 1.44 -7.09 14.55
N LEU A 67 1.43 -7.90 13.51
CA LEU A 67 0.55 -9.07 13.44
C LEU A 67 1.47 -10.29 13.56
N PRO A 68 1.45 -11.02 14.69
CA PRO A 68 2.20 -12.26 14.80
C PRO A 68 1.56 -13.30 13.89
N ALA A 69 2.34 -13.81 12.94
CA ALA A 69 2.05 -15.08 12.29
C ALA A 69 2.16 -16.20 13.35
N LYS A 70 1.05 -16.85 13.65
CA LYS A 70 0.90 -18.07 14.46
C LYS A 70 -0.28 -18.83 13.84
N ARG A 71 -0.27 -20.14 13.63
CA ARG A 71 0.72 -21.20 13.85
C ARG A 71 0.32 -22.36 12.93
#